data_AF-A0A662VBH1-F1
#
_entry.id   AF-A0A662VBH1-F1
#
_cell.length_a   1.000
_cell.length_b   1.000
_cell.length_c   1.000
_cell.angle_alpha   90.00
_cell.angle_beta   90.00
_cell.angle_gamma   90.00
#
_symmetry.space_group_name_H-M   'P 1'
#
loop_
_entity.id
_entity.type
_entity.pdbx_description
1 polymer ?
#
loop_
_entity_poly.entity_id
_entity_poly.type
_entity_poly.pdbx_seq_one_letter_code
_entity_poly.pdbx_strand_id
1 'polypeptide(L)'
;MNKCTLELTKYFRRKLKRLDKAIIEAVMKKLKELRENPFIGKPLKGRMKGAWRIRVRGKYRLLYVPKECLIHAIDIGHRKTIYDKY
;
A
#
# COMPACT_ATOMS: atom_id res chain seq x y z
N MET A 1 -11.33 -9.04 -1.99
CA MET A 1 -10.51 -7.83 -2.15
C MET A 1 -9.07 -8.26 -2.42
N ASN A 2 -8.56 -8.03 -3.62
CA ASN A 2 -7.17 -8.34 -3.94
C ASN A 2 -6.26 -7.49 -3.06
N LYS A 3 -5.53 -8.15 -2.16
CA LYS A 3 -4.61 -7.47 -1.25
C LYS A 3 -3.27 -7.35 -1.96
N CYS A 4 -2.75 -6.15 -2.04
CA CYS A 4 -1.40 -5.89 -2.50
C CYS A 4 -0.38 -6.68 -1.68
N THR A 5 0.69 -7.10 -2.33
CA THR A 5 1.84 -7.72 -1.67
C THR A 5 2.60 -6.65 -0.89
N LEU A 6 2.91 -6.94 0.38
CA LEU A 6 3.64 -6.04 1.26
C LEU A 6 5.07 -6.55 1.47
N GLU A 7 6.04 -5.82 0.95
CA GLU A 7 7.46 -6.12 1.13
C GLU A 7 8.05 -5.23 2.22
N LEU A 8 8.52 -5.84 3.31
CA LEU A 8 9.13 -5.13 4.44
C LEU A 8 10.62 -5.41 4.50
N THR A 9 11.42 -4.36 4.30
CA THR A 9 12.89 -4.45 4.35
C THR A 9 13.40 -4.88 5.73
N LYS A 10 14.59 -5.48 5.78
CA LYS A 10 15.26 -5.86 7.04
C LYS A 10 15.45 -4.65 7.97
N TYR A 11 15.80 -3.49 7.40
CA TYR A 11 15.93 -2.24 8.14
C TYR A 11 14.61 -1.81 8.77
N PHE A 12 13.52 -1.85 8.01
CA PHE A 12 12.19 -1.50 8.52
C PHE A 12 11.78 -2.40 9.69
N ARG A 13 11.94 -3.72 9.53
CA ARG A 13 11.62 -4.69 10.59
C ARG A 13 12.43 -4.45 11.87
N ARG A 14 13.73 -4.14 11.74
CA ARG A 14 14.59 -3.80 12.89
C ARG A 14 14.14 -2.52 13.60
N LYS A 15 13.77 -1.48 12.85
CA LYS A 15 13.25 -0.24 13.45
C LYS A 15 11.91 -0.46 14.14
N LEU A 16 10.98 -1.17 13.51
CA LEU A 16 9.66 -1.44 14.06
C LEU A 16 9.74 -2.13 15.42
N LYS A 17 10.62 -3.13 15.57
CA LYS A 17 10.85 -3.86 16.83
C LYS A 17 11.35 -3.00 17.99
N ARG A 18 11.87 -1.80 17.73
CA ARG A 18 12.39 -0.87 18.76
C ARG A 18 11.37 0.20 19.16
N LEU A 19 10.19 0.21 18.55
CA LEU A 19 9.13 1.17 18.87
C LEU A 19 8.24 0.63 19.98
N ASP A 20 7.58 1.54 20.69
CA ASP A 20 6.60 1.16 21.69
C ASP A 20 5.42 0.41 21.06
N LYS A 21 4.83 -0.49 21.84
CA LYS A 21 3.71 -1.35 21.42
C LYS A 21 2.59 -0.56 20.73
N ALA A 22 2.22 0.59 21.31
CA ALA A 22 1.17 1.45 20.80
C ALA A 22 1.48 2.07 19.42
N ILE A 23 2.76 2.29 19.09
CA ILE A 23 3.19 2.74 17.76
C ILE A 23 3.23 1.57 16.80
N ILE A 24 3.72 0.40 17.24
CA ILE A 24 3.73 -0.83 16.42
C ILE A 24 2.30 -1.17 15.95
N GLU A 25 1.33 -1.18 16.85
CA GLU A 25 -0.07 -1.46 16.51
C GLU A 25 -0.64 -0.47 15.49
N ALA A 26 -0.34 0.83 15.67
CA ALA A 26 -0.73 1.86 14.72
C ALA A 26 -0.07 1.67 13.34
N VAL A 27 1.21 1.29 13.30
CA VAL A 27 1.90 0.95 12.04
C VAL A 27 1.23 -0.23 11.37
N MET A 28 0.93 -1.30 12.12
CA MET A 28 0.29 -2.51 11.57
C MET A 28 -1.10 -2.20 10.99
N LYS A 29 -1.87 -1.30 11.63
CA LYS A 29 -3.14 -0.82 11.08
C LYS A 29 -2.93 -0.09 9.74
N LYS A 30 -1.94 0.81 9.65
CA LYS A 30 -1.61 1.49 8.39
C LYS A 30 -1.09 0.56 7.30
N LEU A 31 -0.32 -0.47 7.64
CA LEU A 31 0.11 -1.48 6.67
C LEU A 31 -1.07 -2.30 6.12
N LYS A 32 -2.10 -2.56 6.94
CA LYS A 32 -3.34 -3.21 6.46
C LYS A 32 -4.08 -2.33 5.45
N GLU A 33 -4.28 -1.05 5.77
CA GLU A 33 -4.91 -0.07 4.86
C GLU A 33 -4.13 0.03 3.53
N LEU A 34 -2.79 0.08 3.60
CA LEU A 34 -1.93 0.13 2.41
C LEU A 34 -1.99 -1.12 1.54
N ARG A 35 -2.37 -2.28 2.09
CA ARG A 35 -2.58 -3.51 1.30
C ARG A 35 -3.88 -3.47 0.51
N GLU A 36 -4.83 -2.64 0.88
CA GLU A 36 -6.09 -2.48 0.15
C GLU A 36 -5.95 -1.39 -0.91
N ASN A 37 -5.30 -0.29 -0.56
CA ASN A 37 -4.98 0.78 -1.49
C ASN A 37 -3.63 1.40 -1.13
N PRO A 38 -2.57 1.18 -1.93
CA PRO A 38 -1.24 1.71 -1.62
C PRO A 38 -1.16 3.23 -1.84
N PHE A 39 -2.14 3.86 -2.50
CA PHE A 39 -2.13 5.27 -2.88
C PHE A 39 -2.88 6.19 -1.89
N ILE A 40 -3.11 5.75 -0.65
CA ILE A 40 -3.79 6.55 0.39
C ILE A 40 -2.88 7.58 1.12
N GLY A 41 -1.57 7.55 0.86
CA GLY A 41 -0.61 8.48 1.44
C GLY A 41 -0.50 9.81 0.70
N LYS A 42 0.56 10.57 0.98
CA LYS A 42 0.95 11.75 0.19
C LYS A 42 2.28 11.51 -0.52
N PRO A 43 2.38 11.77 -1.83
CA PRO A 43 3.64 11.64 -2.56
C PRO A 43 4.67 12.65 -2.03
N LEU A 44 5.94 12.24 -2.02
CA LEU A 44 7.07 13.12 -1.73
C LEU A 44 7.58 13.78 -3.01
N LYS A 45 8.19 14.95 -2.85
CA LYS A 45 8.74 15.78 -3.94
C LYS A 45 10.27 15.82 -3.87
N GLY A 46 10.90 16.34 -4.92
CA GLY A 46 12.36 16.52 -5.00
C GLY A 46 13.11 15.19 -5.03
N ARG A 47 14.23 15.10 -4.29
CA ARG A 47 15.09 13.90 -4.24
C ARG A 47 14.40 12.60 -3.78
N MET A 48 13.19 12.68 -3.24
CA MET A 48 12.39 11.53 -2.79
C MET A 48 11.18 11.26 -3.69
N LYS A 49 11.17 11.79 -4.93
CA LYS A 49 10.13 11.49 -5.92
C LYS A 49 10.00 9.96 -6.10
N GLY A 50 8.77 9.48 -6.12
CA GLY A 50 8.44 8.04 -6.16
C GLY A 50 8.18 7.42 -4.78
N ALA A 51 8.69 8.01 -3.69
CA ALA A 51 8.31 7.62 -2.34
C ALA A 51 7.08 8.39 -1.85
N TRP A 52 6.34 7.76 -0.94
CA TRP A 52 5.13 8.25 -0.33
C TRP A 52 5.27 8.27 1.19
N ARG A 53 4.50 9.15 1.83
CA ARG A 53 4.40 9.22 3.29
C ARG A 53 2.96 9.09 3.76
N ILE A 54 2.75 8.37 4.85
CA ILE A 54 1.48 8.39 5.59
C ILE A 54 1.75 8.62 7.08
N ARG A 55 0.87 9.40 7.73
CA ARG A 55 0.93 9.61 9.18
C ARG A 55 0.43 8.33 9.87
N VAL A 56 1.19 7.88 10.86
CA VAL A 56 0.81 6.72 11.68
C VAL A 56 0.14 7.18 12.97
N ARG A 57 0.90 7.82 13.86
CA ARG A 57 0.41 8.38 15.13
C ARG A 57 1.34 9.49 15.58
N GLY A 58 0.79 10.59 16.10
CA GLY A 58 1.61 11.72 16.57
C GLY A 58 2.64 12.18 15.53
N LYS A 59 3.90 12.31 15.92
CA LYS A 59 4.98 12.75 15.01
C LYS A 59 5.50 11.63 14.07
N TYR A 60 5.00 10.39 14.17
CA TYR A 60 5.46 9.25 13.37
C TYR A 60 4.87 9.24 11.96
N ARG A 61 5.76 8.99 10.98
CA ARG A 61 5.42 8.84 9.56
C ARG A 61 6.02 7.54 9.04
N LEU A 62 5.22 6.82 8.26
CA LEU A 62 5.67 5.68 7.47
C LEU A 62 6.06 6.19 6.08
N LEU A 63 7.27 5.86 5.65
CA LEU A 63 7.76 6.07 4.30
C LEU A 63 7.67 4.74 3.55
N TYR A 64 7.13 4.78 2.33
CA TYR A 64 6.93 3.58 1.52
C TYR A 64 6.93 3.94 0.03
N VAL A 65 7.09 2.95 -0.84
CA VAL A 65 6.97 3.11 -2.29
C VAL A 65 5.76 2.29 -2.71
N PRO A 66 4.67 2.93 -3.19
CA PRO A 66 3.54 2.18 -3.71
C PRO A 66 3.97 1.46 -5.00
N LYS A 67 3.48 0.24 -5.18
CA LYS A 67 3.51 -0.47 -6.45
C LYS A 67 2.08 -0.69 -6.90
N GLU A 68 1.88 -0.85 -8.21
CA GLU A 68 0.57 -1.12 -8.78
C GLU A 68 0.05 -2.48 -8.29
N CYS A 69 -1.21 -2.50 -7.87
CA CYS A 69 -1.94 -3.73 -7.53
C CYS A 69 -2.82 -4.06 -8.72
N LEU A 70 -2.18 -4.59 -9.76
CA LEU A 70 -2.75 -4.69 -11.09
C LEU A 70 -3.96 -5.63 -11.12
N ILE A 71 -5.08 -5.11 -11.62
CA ILE A 71 -6.21 -5.91 -12.08
C ILE A 71 -6.42 -5.55 -13.55
N HIS A 72 -6.23 -6.53 -14.43
CA HIS A 72 -6.41 -6.37 -15.86
C HIS A 72 -7.84 -6.83 -16.23
N ALA A 73 -8.75 -5.88 -16.36
CA ALA A 73 -10.11 -6.12 -16.83
C ALA A 73 -10.13 -6.01 -18.36
N ILE A 74 -10.51 -7.09 -19.04
CA ILE A 74 -10.27 -7.27 -20.48
C ILE A 74 -11.51 -6.94 -21.32
N ASP A 75 -12.72 -7.22 -20.82
CA ASP A 75 -13.99 -6.83 -21.45
C ASP A 75 -15.14 -6.76 -20.42
N ILE A 76 -16.26 -6.12 -20.76
CA ILE A 76 -17.49 -6.08 -19.97
C ILE A 76 -18.75 -6.07 -20.86
N GLY A 77 -19.68 -6.99 -20.60
CA GLY A 77 -20.96 -7.06 -21.33
C GLY A 77 -21.89 -8.15 -20.82
N HIS A 78 -23.06 -8.29 -21.47
CA HIS A 78 -24.08 -9.25 -21.05
C HIS A 78 -23.58 -10.70 -21.22
N ARG A 79 -23.84 -11.58 -20.25
CA ARG A 79 -23.27 -12.96 -20.20
C ARG A 79 -23.47 -13.78 -21.48
N LYS A 80 -24.50 -13.44 -22.26
CA LYS A 80 -24.86 -14.14 -23.50
C LYS A 80 -24.05 -13.69 -24.71
N THR A 81 -23.53 -12.46 -24.70
CA THR A 81 -22.95 -11.81 -25.89
C THR A 81 -21.51 -11.39 -25.70
N ILE A 82 -21.00 -11.43 -24.46
CA ILE A 82 -19.63 -11.03 -24.16
C ILE A 82 -18.57 -11.98 -24.75
N TYR A 83 -18.97 -13.20 -25.10
CA TYR A 83 -18.09 -14.18 -25.73
C TYR A 83 -18.11 -14.12 -27.26
N ASP A 84 -19.15 -13.54 -27.88
CA ASP A 84 -19.36 -13.60 -29.34
C ASP A 84 -18.27 -12.87 -30.17
N LYS A 85 -17.42 -12.10 -29.49
CA LYS A 85 -16.36 -11.27 -30.08
C LYS A 85 -14.96 -11.88 -29.91
N TYR A 86 -14.87 -13.03 -29.24
CA TYR A 86 -13.66 -13.81 -28.95
C TYR A 86 -13.80 -15.21 -29.54
#